data_AF-A0A6A7Y0W8-F1
#
_entry.id   AF-A0A6A7Y0W8-F1
#
_cell.length_a   1.000
_cell.length_b   1.000
_cell.length_c   1.000
_cell.angle_alpha   90.00
_cell.angle_beta   90.00
_cell.angle_gamma   90.00
#
_symmetry.space_group_name_H-M   'P 1'
#
loop_
_entity.id
_entity.type
_entity.pdbx_description
1 polymer ?
#
loop_
_entity_poly.entity_id
_entity_poly.type
_entity_poly.pdbx_seq_one_letter_code
_entity_poly.pdbx_strand_id
1 'polypeptide(L)'
;MKRAYAAIVSGMIAMALAGCESVPERVAPKNGEYDAIEFTRTIDFSDGMISRYTFTAGQKLINDRVAPKGQPKLYCGTYLHHNVYNLVDCVSIVGDTIIIRPGSMYAAKRDLPPGTVKFIKVSY
;
A
#
# COMPACT_ATOMS: atom_id res chain seq x y z
N MET A 1 39.35 -6.29 54.51
CA MET A 1 39.11 -7.12 53.31
C MET A 1 37.83 -6.64 52.64
N LYS A 2 37.95 -6.04 51.45
CA LYS A 2 36.84 -5.42 50.70
C LYS A 2 36.14 -6.51 49.87
N ARG A 3 34.82 -6.68 50.00
CA ARG A 3 34.01 -7.48 49.07
C ARG A 3 33.05 -6.55 48.35
N ALA A 4 33.34 -6.32 47.06
CA ALA A 4 32.51 -5.56 46.15
C ALA A 4 31.30 -6.40 45.74
N TYR A 5 30.10 -5.88 45.96
CA TYR A 5 28.89 -6.41 45.33
C TYR A 5 28.75 -5.72 43.98
N ALA A 6 29.03 -6.45 42.92
CA ALA A 6 28.82 -6.00 41.55
C ALA A 6 27.31 -5.88 41.29
N ALA A 7 26.87 -4.66 41.02
CA ALA A 7 25.52 -4.36 40.57
C ALA A 7 25.32 -4.95 39.16
N ILE A 8 24.45 -5.95 39.04
CA ILE A 8 23.93 -6.41 37.75
C ILE A 8 22.67 -5.58 37.47
N VAL A 9 22.88 -4.39 36.90
CA VAL A 9 21.87 -3.62 36.19
C VAL A 9 22.33 -3.57 34.75
N SER A 10 21.66 -4.30 33.85
CA SER A 10 21.50 -3.93 32.43
C SER A 10 20.96 -5.11 31.64
N GLY A 11 19.92 -4.87 30.83
CA GLY A 11 19.67 -5.71 29.66
C GLY A 11 18.22 -6.17 29.45
N MET A 12 17.21 -5.35 29.72
CA MET A 12 15.88 -5.55 29.10
C MET A 12 15.29 -4.21 28.68
N ILE A 13 15.93 -3.57 27.69
CA ILE A 13 15.30 -2.50 26.93
C ILE A 13 15.52 -2.82 25.46
N ALA A 14 14.45 -2.65 24.67
CA ALA A 14 14.39 -2.62 23.21
C ALA A 14 13.93 -3.89 22.49
N MET A 15 12.69 -4.34 22.75
CA MET A 15 11.89 -5.07 21.76
C MET A 15 10.43 -4.61 21.80
N ALA A 16 10.16 -3.36 21.42
CA ALA A 16 8.77 -2.88 21.30
C ALA A 16 8.58 -1.77 20.25
N LEU A 17 9.41 -1.71 19.20
CA LEU A 17 9.29 -0.66 18.14
C LEU A 17 9.18 -1.23 16.72
N ALA A 18 8.66 -2.46 16.56
CA ALA A 18 8.30 -2.98 15.25
C ALA A 18 6.77 -2.95 15.09
N GLY A 19 6.22 -1.77 14.86
CA GLY A 19 4.77 -1.63 14.66
C GLY A 19 4.31 -0.32 14.01
N CYS A 20 5.21 0.61 13.65
CA CYS A 20 4.83 1.69 12.76
C CYS A 20 4.89 1.14 11.32
N GLU A 21 3.73 0.90 10.71
CA GLU A 21 3.64 0.82 9.24
C GLU A 21 4.20 2.14 8.69
N SER A 22 5.45 2.13 8.23
CA SER A 22 6.07 3.31 7.64
C SER A 22 5.36 3.61 6.32
N VAL A 23 4.79 4.81 6.22
CA VAL A 23 4.24 5.31 4.96
C VAL A 23 5.34 5.22 3.89
N PRO A 24 5.10 4.55 2.75
CA PRO A 24 6.11 4.39 1.72
C PRO A 24 6.74 5.73 1.30
N GLU A 25 8.05 5.74 1.12
CA GLU A 25 8.81 6.92 0.69
C GLU A 25 8.34 7.40 -0.69
N ARG A 26 8.28 8.72 -0.91
CA ARG A 26 7.92 9.30 -2.20
C ARG A 26 9.08 9.23 -3.19
N VAL A 27 8.75 9.05 -4.46
CA VAL A 27 9.70 9.06 -5.58
C VAL A 27 9.44 10.28 -6.45
N ALA A 28 10.51 10.89 -6.96
CA ALA A 28 10.40 11.94 -7.97
C ALA A 28 9.92 11.37 -9.31
N PRO A 29 9.14 12.12 -10.10
CA PRO A 29 8.70 11.66 -11.41
C PRO A 29 9.90 11.52 -12.35
N LYS A 30 9.88 10.52 -13.24
CA LYS A 30 10.93 10.35 -14.25
C LYS A 30 10.54 11.14 -15.50
N ASN A 31 11.39 12.07 -15.94
CA ASN A 31 11.11 12.97 -17.05
C ASN A 31 9.81 13.80 -16.86
N GLY A 32 9.46 14.13 -15.61
CA GLY A 32 8.22 14.86 -15.30
C GLY A 32 6.94 14.01 -15.32
N GLU A 33 7.07 12.68 -15.46
CA GLU A 33 5.93 11.77 -15.48
C GLU A 33 6.01 10.67 -14.41
N TYR A 34 4.84 10.28 -13.91
CA TYR A 34 4.67 9.08 -13.09
C TYR A 34 4.09 7.94 -13.92
N ASP A 35 4.53 6.70 -13.63
CA ASP A 35 3.75 5.52 -13.97
C ASP A 35 2.42 5.60 -13.22
N ALA A 36 1.31 5.27 -13.87
CA ALA A 36 0.00 5.25 -13.23
C ALA A 36 -0.87 4.13 -13.79
N ILE A 37 -1.93 3.83 -13.07
CA ILE A 37 -3.03 2.99 -13.54
C ILE A 37 -4.30 3.82 -13.62
N GLU A 38 -5.14 3.53 -14.61
CA GLU A 38 -6.48 4.09 -14.76
C GLU A 38 -7.50 2.95 -14.78
N PHE A 39 -8.54 3.05 -13.97
CA PHE A 39 -9.65 2.11 -13.98
C PHE A 39 -10.56 2.42 -15.17
N THR A 40 -10.71 1.50 -16.10
CA THR A 40 -11.55 1.68 -17.31
C THR A 40 -13.03 1.50 -17.03
N ARG A 41 -13.36 0.87 -15.89
CA ARG A 41 -14.72 0.62 -15.41
C ARG A 41 -14.75 0.72 -13.89
N THR A 42 -15.91 1.02 -13.34
CA THR A 42 -16.10 0.99 -11.89
C THR A 42 -16.03 -0.46 -11.40
N ILE A 43 -15.22 -0.69 -10.38
CA ILE A 43 -15.19 -1.96 -9.65
C ILE A 43 -15.52 -1.71 -8.20
N ASP A 44 -16.25 -2.66 -7.62
CA ASP A 44 -16.61 -2.69 -6.21
C ASP A 44 -16.46 -4.13 -5.73
N PHE A 45 -15.63 -4.35 -4.72
CA PHE A 45 -15.43 -5.67 -4.12
C PHE A 45 -15.20 -5.61 -2.62
N SER A 46 -15.58 -6.69 -1.96
CA SER A 46 -15.30 -6.91 -0.53
C SER A 46 -13.99 -7.68 -0.35
N ASP A 47 -13.29 -7.42 0.76
CA ASP A 47 -12.15 -8.23 1.21
C ASP A 47 -12.54 -9.60 1.78
N GLY A 48 -13.84 -9.92 1.83
CA GLY A 48 -14.35 -11.16 2.41
C GLY A 48 -14.51 -11.11 3.94
N MET A 49 -14.19 -9.98 4.57
CA MET A 49 -14.43 -9.73 5.99
C MET A 49 -15.47 -8.62 6.14
N ILE A 50 -14.99 -7.38 6.21
CA ILE A 50 -15.82 -6.21 6.53
C ILE A 50 -15.62 -5.17 5.42
N SER A 51 -14.37 -4.93 5.03
CA SER A 51 -14.05 -3.83 4.12
C SER A 51 -14.65 -4.05 2.74
N ARG A 52 -15.06 -2.95 2.13
CA ARG A 52 -15.50 -2.88 0.74
C ARG A 52 -14.77 -1.75 0.05
N TYR A 53 -14.25 -2.00 -1.14
CA TYR A 53 -13.41 -1.07 -1.87
C TYR A 53 -14.01 -0.80 -3.23
N THR A 54 -14.16 0.49 -3.54
CA THR A 54 -14.74 0.94 -4.80
C THR A 54 -13.76 1.87 -5.52
N PHE A 55 -13.45 1.49 -6.75
CA PHE A 55 -12.65 2.25 -7.68
C PHE A 55 -13.53 2.67 -8.84
N THR A 56 -13.65 3.96 -9.09
CA THR A 56 -14.55 4.51 -10.10
C THR A 56 -13.89 4.50 -11.48
N ALA A 57 -14.67 4.34 -12.55
CA ALA A 57 -14.16 4.51 -13.91
C ALA A 57 -13.49 5.89 -14.10
N GLY A 58 -12.36 5.93 -14.82
CA GLY A 58 -11.52 7.11 -15.03
C GLY A 58 -10.62 7.47 -13.85
N GLN A 59 -10.76 6.80 -12.71
CA GLN A 59 -9.92 7.05 -11.55
C GLN A 59 -8.48 6.60 -11.82
N LYS A 60 -7.53 7.45 -11.41
CA LYS A 60 -6.10 7.21 -11.60
C LYS A 60 -5.40 7.04 -10.26
N LEU A 61 -4.52 6.05 -10.17
CA LEU A 61 -3.60 5.85 -9.05
C LEU A 61 -2.17 5.91 -9.56
N ILE A 62 -1.31 6.62 -8.84
CA ILE A 62 0.04 6.96 -9.30
C ILE A 62 1.10 6.15 -8.58
N ASN A 63 2.12 5.73 -9.29
CA ASN A 63 3.30 5.11 -8.71
C ASN A 63 4.30 6.19 -8.31
N ASP A 64 3.96 6.89 -7.23
CA ASP A 64 4.80 7.90 -6.60
C ASP A 64 5.55 7.36 -5.37
N ARG A 65 5.51 6.03 -5.12
CA ARG A 65 6.06 5.42 -3.89
C ARG A 65 7.05 4.29 -4.15
N VAL A 66 8.05 4.22 -3.27
CA VAL A 66 8.98 3.08 -3.22
C VAL A 66 8.26 1.86 -2.66
N ALA A 67 8.16 0.80 -3.47
CA ALA A 67 7.71 -0.50 -3.00
C ALA A 67 8.79 -1.13 -2.09
N PRO A 68 8.41 -1.74 -0.96
CA PRO A 68 9.35 -2.51 -0.15
C PRO A 68 10.05 -3.61 -0.97
N LYS A 69 11.27 -3.97 -0.59
CA LYS A 69 12.08 -4.96 -1.33
C LYS A 69 11.30 -6.27 -1.51
N GLY A 70 11.18 -6.71 -2.76
CA GLY A 70 10.46 -7.94 -3.12
C GLY A 70 8.94 -7.79 -3.24
N GLN A 71 8.39 -6.59 -3.02
CA GLN A 71 6.99 -6.30 -3.24
C GLN A 71 6.74 -5.75 -4.66
N PRO A 72 5.54 -5.95 -5.21
CA PRO A 72 5.14 -5.36 -6.47
C PRO A 72 5.09 -3.82 -6.40
N LYS A 73 5.08 -3.19 -7.57
CA LYS A 73 4.87 -1.74 -7.73
C LYS A 73 3.62 -1.28 -6.95
N LEU A 74 3.74 -0.14 -6.28
CA LEU A 74 2.63 0.51 -5.58
C LEU A 74 2.02 1.58 -6.48
N TYR A 75 0.70 1.63 -6.55
CA TYR A 75 -0.07 2.69 -7.17
C TYR A 75 -0.97 3.28 -6.09
N CYS A 76 -0.70 4.51 -5.71
CA CYS A 76 -1.31 5.17 -4.57
C CYS A 76 -2.26 6.28 -5.02
N GLY A 77 -3.30 6.50 -4.23
CA GLY A 77 -4.28 7.54 -4.50
C GLY A 77 -5.49 7.39 -3.59
N THR A 78 -6.55 8.10 -3.93
CA THR A 78 -7.79 8.10 -3.13
C THR A 78 -8.84 7.23 -3.81
N TYR A 79 -9.45 6.29 -3.09
CA TYR A 79 -10.60 5.49 -3.54
C TYR A 79 -11.65 5.39 -2.44
N LEU A 80 -12.85 4.91 -2.76
CA LEU A 80 -13.93 4.79 -1.79
C LEU A 80 -13.77 3.52 -0.96
N HIS A 81 -13.92 3.68 0.35
CA HIS A 81 -14.00 2.60 1.31
C HIS A 81 -15.42 2.56 1.90
N HIS A 82 -16.01 1.37 1.94
CA HIS A 82 -17.41 1.12 2.29
C HIS A 82 -18.45 1.88 1.45
N ASN A 83 -18.06 2.44 0.29
CA ASN A 83 -18.89 3.41 -0.46
C ASN A 83 -19.30 4.65 0.36
N VAL A 84 -18.62 4.94 1.48
CA VAL A 84 -18.98 6.04 2.39
C VAL A 84 -17.91 7.11 2.42
N TYR A 85 -16.64 6.74 2.56
CA TYR A 85 -15.55 7.70 2.75
C TYR A 85 -14.36 7.43 1.83
N ASN A 86 -13.62 8.50 1.55
CA ASN A 86 -12.41 8.46 0.78
C ASN A 86 -11.26 7.91 1.65
N LEU A 87 -10.59 6.88 1.13
CA LEU A 87 -9.39 6.30 1.71
C LEU A 87 -8.20 6.60 0.80
N VAL A 88 -7.15 7.21 1.36
CA VAL A 88 -5.87 7.40 0.68
C VAL A 88 -4.98 6.22 1.02
N ASP A 89 -4.67 5.38 0.03
CA ASP A 89 -3.95 4.14 0.24
C ASP A 89 -3.33 3.66 -1.09
N CYS A 90 -2.56 2.57 -1.03
CA CYS A 90 -1.80 2.02 -2.14
C CYS A 90 -2.30 0.63 -2.53
N VAL A 91 -2.26 0.37 -3.82
CA VAL A 91 -2.61 -0.93 -4.40
C VAL A 91 -1.47 -1.45 -5.28
N SER A 92 -1.45 -2.75 -5.52
CA SER A 92 -0.61 -3.36 -6.54
C SER A 92 -1.44 -4.12 -7.55
N ILE A 93 -0.98 -4.15 -8.81
CA ILE A 93 -1.55 -4.97 -9.87
C ILE A 93 -0.52 -6.03 -10.24
N VAL A 94 -0.88 -7.31 -10.11
CA VAL A 94 -0.05 -8.47 -10.45
C VAL A 94 -0.84 -9.35 -11.41
N GLY A 95 -0.49 -9.31 -12.70
CA GLY A 95 -1.36 -9.88 -13.74
C GLY A 95 -2.70 -9.17 -13.76
N ASP A 96 -3.79 -9.93 -13.67
CA ASP A 96 -5.16 -9.41 -13.56
C ASP A 96 -5.63 -9.24 -12.11
N THR A 97 -4.77 -9.49 -11.11
CA THR A 97 -5.14 -9.40 -9.70
C THR A 97 -4.80 -8.02 -9.13
N ILE A 98 -5.80 -7.37 -8.52
CA ILE A 98 -5.58 -6.22 -7.63
C ILE A 98 -5.29 -6.68 -6.21
N ILE A 99 -4.31 -6.04 -5.58
CA ILE A 99 -3.92 -6.25 -4.19
C ILE A 99 -4.03 -4.91 -3.47
N ILE A 100 -4.95 -4.81 -2.52
CA ILE A 100 -5.10 -3.64 -1.64
C ILE A 100 -4.19 -3.81 -0.44
N ARG A 101 -3.48 -2.76 -0.02
CA ARG A 101 -2.50 -2.80 1.08
C ARG A 101 -1.49 -3.94 0.91
N PRO A 102 -0.77 -4.00 -0.23
CA PRO A 102 0.22 -5.04 -0.47
C PRO A 102 1.26 -5.11 0.66
N GLY A 103 1.55 -6.32 1.12
CA GLY A 103 2.48 -6.55 2.24
C GLY A 103 1.88 -6.40 3.64
N SER A 104 0.65 -5.90 3.79
CA SER A 104 -0.06 -5.86 5.07
C SER A 104 -0.68 -7.22 5.40
N MET A 105 -0.83 -7.53 6.69
CA MET A 105 -1.61 -8.69 7.16
C MET A 105 -3.10 -8.58 6.79
N TYR A 106 -3.57 -7.37 6.46
CA TYR A 106 -4.94 -7.08 6.02
C TYR A 106 -5.04 -6.87 4.50
N ALA A 107 -4.10 -7.41 3.74
CA ALA A 107 -4.11 -7.30 2.29
C ALA A 107 -5.34 -7.99 1.69
N ALA A 108 -6.10 -7.26 0.88
CA ALA A 108 -7.23 -7.82 0.14
C ALA A 108 -6.80 -8.11 -1.30
N LYS A 109 -7.22 -9.24 -1.86
CA LYS A 109 -6.87 -9.65 -3.22
C LYS A 109 -8.12 -9.97 -4.01
N ARG A 110 -8.16 -9.52 -5.27
CA ARG A 110 -9.27 -9.82 -6.17
C ARG A 110 -8.78 -9.89 -7.61
N ASP A 111 -9.16 -10.96 -8.31
CA ASP A 111 -8.98 -11.01 -9.76
C ASP A 111 -9.97 -10.08 -10.44
N LEU A 112 -9.45 -9.26 -11.35
CA LEU A 112 -10.21 -8.31 -12.13
C LEU A 112 -10.53 -8.90 -13.50
N PRO A 113 -11.69 -8.56 -14.08
CA PRO A 113 -11.95 -8.86 -15.48
C PRO A 113 -10.88 -8.24 -16.39
N PRO A 114 -10.50 -8.90 -17.50
CA PRO A 114 -9.54 -8.34 -18.45
C PRO A 114 -9.92 -6.93 -18.92
N GLY A 115 -8.90 -6.07 -19.01
CA GLY A 115 -9.06 -4.68 -19.45
C GLY A 115 -9.68 -3.73 -18.41
N THR A 116 -9.91 -4.17 -17.17
CA THR A 116 -10.39 -3.30 -16.08
C THR A 116 -9.40 -2.19 -15.73
N VAL A 117 -8.11 -2.45 -15.86
CA VAL A 117 -7.04 -1.49 -15.56
C VAL A 117 -6.22 -1.23 -16.81
N LYS A 118 -5.95 0.05 -17.08
CA LYS A 118 -5.03 0.53 -18.11
C LYS A 118 -3.79 1.13 -17.47
N PHE A 119 -2.61 0.69 -17.87
CA PHE A 119 -1.36 1.34 -17.48
C PHE A 119 -1.11 2.57 -18.35
N ILE A 120 -0.83 3.70 -17.72
CA ILE A 120 -0.65 5.01 -18.37
C ILE A 120 0.54 5.77 -17.77
N LYS A 121 0.86 6.91 -18.39
CA LYS A 121 1.73 7.94 -17.84
C LYS A 121 0.90 9.16 -17.46
N VAL A 122 1.25 9.81 -16.35
CA VAL A 122 0.63 11.09 -15.95
C VAL A 122 1.72 12.13 -15.69
N SER A 123 1.58 13.30 -16.30
CA SER A 123 2.45 14.45 -16.05
C SER A 123 2.06 15.11 -14.74
N TYR A 124 3.05 15.65 -14.01
CA TYR A 124 2.86 16.34 -12.74
C TYR A 124 3.64 17.66 -12.69
#